data_AF-A0A5B7BB48-F1
#
_entry.id   AF-A0A5B7BB48-F1
#
_cell.length_a   1.000
_cell.length_b   1.000
_cell.length_c   1.000
_cell.angle_alpha   90.00
_cell.angle_beta   90.00
_cell.angle_gamma   90.00
#
_symmetry.space_group_name_H-M   'P 1'
#
loop_
_entity.id
_entity.type
_entity.pdbx_description
1 polymer ?
#
loop_
_entity_poly.entity_id
_entity_poly.type
_entity_poly.pdbx_seq_one_letter_code
_entity_poly.pdbx_strand_id
1 'polypeptide(L)'
;WRLIWFKHAIPRCSFFLWLAIRQRLNTQDRLMRFGVIQVMKCSFYQLNVENRDHMFFGCSFTQDIWMAMTRKCEIAWQPCEWQQTVIWATQELNGNSLRKNLGKLALRVTIHTIWIERSKRLFPNEARDREAIVAGIQSLIRGRLMGLNKLKNSQHNLHIKRIWGLPDCIFG
;
A
#
# COMPACT_ATOMS: atom_id res chain seq x y z
N TRP A 1 1.25 -13.20 -10.46
CA TRP A 1 2.04 -13.77 -9.33
C TRP A 1 3.22 -12.91 -8.90
N ARG A 2 4.09 -12.43 -9.80
CA ARG A 2 5.26 -11.59 -9.47
C ARG A 2 4.94 -10.26 -8.77
N LEU A 3 3.72 -9.77 -8.92
CA LEU A 3 3.20 -8.63 -8.16
C LEU A 3 3.06 -8.96 -6.65
N ILE A 4 2.67 -10.18 -6.32
CA ILE A 4 2.37 -10.61 -4.94
C ILE A 4 3.63 -11.19 -4.28
N TRP A 5 4.27 -12.12 -4.97
CA TRP A 5 5.41 -12.88 -4.47
C TRP A 5 6.67 -12.46 -5.24
N PHE A 6 7.62 -11.88 -4.53
CA PHE A 6 8.90 -11.45 -5.10
C PHE A 6 9.98 -11.43 -4.01
N LYS A 7 11.24 -11.45 -4.43
CA LYS A 7 12.38 -11.38 -3.53
C LYS A 7 12.30 -10.07 -2.74
N HIS A 8 12.32 -10.16 -1.41
CA HIS A 8 12.17 -9.03 -0.48
C HIS A 8 10.74 -8.50 -0.29
N ALA A 9 9.71 -9.30 -0.59
CA ALA A 9 8.36 -9.02 -0.14
C ALA A 9 8.23 -8.98 1.39
N ILE A 10 7.24 -8.24 1.91
CA ILE A 10 6.80 -8.34 3.30
C ILE A 10 5.65 -9.38 3.33
N PRO A 11 5.84 -10.57 3.92
CA PRO A 11 4.89 -11.69 3.78
C PRO A 11 3.45 -11.35 4.17
N ARG A 12 3.26 -10.65 5.29
CA ARG A 12 1.92 -10.24 5.76
C ARG A 12 1.20 -9.34 4.76
N CYS A 13 1.90 -8.36 4.18
CA CYS A 13 1.33 -7.48 3.15
C CYS A 13 1.09 -8.21 1.83
N SER A 14 1.95 -9.16 1.46
CA SER A 14 1.75 -10.01 0.27
C SER A 14 0.51 -10.88 0.39
N PHE A 15 0.37 -11.56 1.52
CA PHE A 15 -0.78 -12.42 1.79
C PHE A 15 -2.08 -11.61 1.79
N PHE A 16 -2.06 -10.43 2.43
CA PHE A 16 -3.20 -9.53 2.40
C PHE A 16 -3.56 -9.08 0.98
N LEU A 17 -2.60 -8.62 0.18
CA LEU A 17 -2.83 -8.22 -1.20
C LEU A 17 -3.37 -9.39 -2.05
N TRP A 18 -2.89 -10.61 -1.81
CA TRP A 18 -3.42 -11.81 -2.46
C TRP A 18 -4.89 -12.05 -2.11
N LEU A 19 -5.27 -11.95 -0.83
CA LEU A 19 -6.68 -12.04 -0.40
C LEU A 19 -7.54 -10.94 -1.03
N ALA A 20 -7.01 -9.71 -1.10
CA ALA A 20 -7.68 -8.57 -1.71
C ALA A 20 -7.97 -8.80 -3.19
N ILE A 21 -6.99 -9.29 -3.95
CA ILE A 21 -7.14 -9.63 -5.37
C ILE A 21 -8.16 -10.76 -5.55
N ARG A 22 -8.19 -11.73 -4.63
CA ARG A 22 -9.14 -12.86 -4.63
C ARG A 22 -10.55 -12.50 -4.14
N GLN A 23 -10.82 -11.24 -3.78
CA GLN A 23 -12.10 -10.79 -3.20
C GLN A 23 -12.46 -11.53 -1.90
N ARG A 24 -11.46 -11.84 -1.07
CA ARG A 24 -11.65 -12.58 0.20
C ARG A 24 -11.38 -11.73 1.44
N LEU A 25 -11.55 -10.41 1.34
CA LEU A 25 -11.44 -9.49 2.48
C LEU A 25 -12.80 -9.36 3.16
N ASN A 26 -12.99 -10.05 4.27
CA ASN A 26 -14.28 -10.18 4.95
C ASN A 26 -14.42 -9.26 6.17
N THR A 27 -14.08 -7.97 6.10
CA THR A 27 -14.16 -7.13 7.32
C THR A 27 -15.55 -6.57 7.55
N GLN A 28 -15.99 -5.59 6.76
CA GLN A 28 -17.27 -4.95 7.02
C GLN A 28 -18.46 -5.81 6.58
N ASP A 29 -18.35 -6.58 5.49
CA ASP A 29 -19.39 -7.54 5.07
C ASP A 29 -19.69 -8.56 6.17
N ARG A 30 -18.66 -8.99 6.91
CA ARG A 30 -18.80 -9.94 8.01
C ARG A 30 -19.40 -9.27 9.25
N LEU A 31 -18.99 -8.05 9.57
CA LEU A 31 -19.58 -7.28 10.67
C LEU A 31 -21.06 -6.98 10.40
N MET A 32 -21.42 -6.67 9.16
CA MET A 32 -22.82 -6.49 8.75
C MET A 32 -23.61 -7.81 8.85
N ARG A 33 -23.05 -8.92 8.36
CA ARG A 33 -23.67 -10.26 8.51
C ARG A 33 -23.87 -10.67 9.97
N PHE A 34 -22.95 -10.30 10.86
CA PHE A 34 -23.06 -10.55 12.29
C PHE A 34 -23.86 -9.47 13.04
N GLY A 35 -24.46 -8.49 12.35
CA GLY A 35 -25.28 -7.45 12.95
C GLY A 35 -24.52 -6.42 13.78
N VAL A 36 -23.19 -6.41 13.72
CA VAL A 36 -22.33 -5.49 14.49
C VAL A 36 -22.41 -4.07 13.91
N ILE A 37 -22.60 -3.95 12.58
CA ILE A 37 -22.82 -2.67 11.91
C ILE A 37 -24.07 -2.74 11.04
N GLN A 38 -24.87 -1.67 11.03
CA GLN A 38 -26.11 -1.60 10.24
C GLN A 38 -25.90 -0.97 8.86
N VAL A 39 -24.84 -0.18 8.67
CA VAL A 39 -24.52 0.48 7.39
C VAL A 39 -23.02 0.43 7.13
N MET A 40 -22.63 0.07 5.92
CA MET A 40 -21.25 0.12 5.43
C MET A 40 -20.87 1.58 5.18
N LYS A 41 -20.58 2.36 6.22
CA LYS A 41 -20.15 3.76 6.06
C LYS A 41 -18.63 3.86 6.10
N CYS A 42 -18.09 4.77 5.30
CA CYS A 42 -16.66 5.03 5.26
C CYS A 42 -16.10 5.37 6.65
N SER A 43 -15.18 4.56 7.18
CA SER A 43 -14.63 4.73 8.54
C SER A 43 -13.83 6.04 8.76
N PHE A 44 -13.50 6.78 7.69
CA PHE A 44 -12.79 8.06 7.80
C PHE A 44 -13.73 9.26 7.94
N TYR A 45 -14.78 9.33 7.12
CA TYR A 45 -15.68 10.50 7.06
C TYR A 45 -17.15 10.18 7.36
N GLN A 46 -17.55 8.90 7.38
CA GLN A 46 -18.92 8.43 7.63
C GLN A 46 -19.97 8.92 6.61
N LEU A 47 -19.54 9.44 5.45
CA LEU A 47 -20.43 10.05 4.45
C LEU A 47 -20.89 9.09 3.36
N ASN A 48 -19.99 8.23 2.87
CA ASN A 48 -20.24 7.38 1.69
C ASN A 48 -20.41 5.90 2.06
N VAL A 49 -21.20 5.19 1.25
CA VAL A 49 -21.25 3.73 1.30
C VAL A 49 -19.89 3.17 0.93
N GLU A 50 -19.37 2.32 1.79
CA GLU A 50 -18.07 1.71 1.66
C GLU A 50 -18.18 0.43 0.83
N ASN A 51 -17.51 0.45 -0.32
CA ASN A 51 -17.17 -0.74 -1.10
C ASN A 51 -15.65 -0.82 -1.25
N ARG A 52 -15.13 -1.87 -1.88
CA ARG A 52 -13.67 -2.05 -2.04
C ARG A 52 -12.98 -0.87 -2.74
N ASP A 53 -13.61 -0.31 -3.77
CA ASP A 53 -13.04 0.79 -4.55
C ASP A 53 -12.99 2.07 -3.70
N HIS A 54 -14.07 2.39 -3.00
CA HIS A 54 -14.10 3.49 -2.04
C HIS A 54 -13.13 3.28 -0.88
N MET A 55 -13.04 2.05 -0.39
CA MET A 55 -12.19 1.67 0.74
C MET A 55 -10.72 1.98 0.47
N PHE A 56 -10.24 1.67 -0.73
CA PHE A 56 -8.82 1.80 -1.09
C PHE A 56 -8.52 3.06 -1.89
N PHE A 57 -9.42 3.55 -2.75
CA PHE A 57 -9.11 4.57 -3.75
C PHE A 57 -10.14 5.70 -3.88
N GLY A 58 -11.39 5.48 -3.51
CA GLY A 58 -12.46 6.48 -3.66
C GLY A 58 -12.65 7.40 -2.46
N CYS A 59 -12.02 7.13 -1.32
CA CYS A 59 -12.07 8.03 -0.17
C CYS A 59 -10.97 9.09 -0.28
N SER A 60 -11.30 10.38 -0.14
CA SER A 60 -10.34 11.49 -0.21
C SER A 60 -9.15 11.29 0.75
N PHE A 61 -9.40 10.79 1.97
CA PHE A 61 -8.34 10.44 2.92
C PHE A 61 -7.34 9.44 2.35
N THR A 62 -7.83 8.40 1.67
CA THR A 62 -6.97 7.39 1.04
C THR A 62 -6.30 7.91 -0.23
N GLN A 63 -6.97 8.76 -1.01
CA GLN A 63 -6.40 9.40 -2.19
C GLN A 63 -5.19 10.25 -1.82
N ASP A 64 -5.27 10.98 -0.71
CA ASP A 64 -4.17 11.80 -0.23
C ASP A 64 -2.96 10.97 0.21
N ILE A 65 -3.19 9.82 0.87
CA ILE A 65 -2.12 8.86 1.17
C ILE A 65 -1.49 8.35 -0.13
N TRP A 66 -2.29 8.00 -1.12
CA TRP A 66 -1.78 7.53 -2.40
C TRP A 66 -0.97 8.60 -3.14
N MET A 67 -1.44 9.84 -3.16
CA MET A 67 -0.70 10.96 -3.76
C MET A 67 0.67 11.16 -3.09
N ALA A 68 0.74 11.07 -1.76
CA ALA A 68 2.01 11.14 -1.05
C ALA A 68 2.94 9.99 -1.45
N MET A 69 2.41 8.77 -1.59
CA MET A 69 3.19 7.59 -1.94
C MET A 69 3.61 7.54 -3.41
N THR A 70 2.76 7.96 -4.36
CA THR A 70 3.12 8.03 -5.78
C THR A 70 4.18 9.07 -6.04
N ARG A 71 4.08 10.25 -5.39
CA ARG A 71 5.13 11.28 -5.39
C ARG A 71 6.43 10.75 -4.81
N LYS A 72 6.40 10.13 -3.62
CA LYS A 72 7.60 9.62 -2.95
C LYS A 72 8.30 8.50 -3.74
N CYS A 73 7.54 7.66 -4.44
CA CYS A 73 8.07 6.56 -5.25
C CYS A 73 8.37 6.93 -6.70
N GLU A 74 8.03 8.16 -7.13
CA GLU A 74 8.12 8.61 -8.53
C GLU A 74 7.43 7.66 -9.52
N ILE A 75 6.19 7.29 -9.17
CA ILE A 75 5.34 6.42 -9.96
C ILE A 75 4.25 7.28 -10.61
N ALA A 76 4.22 7.27 -11.93
CA ALA A 76 3.17 7.90 -12.73
C ALA A 76 1.90 7.03 -12.71
N TRP A 77 1.27 6.94 -11.54
CA TRP A 77 0.03 6.20 -11.34
C TRP A 77 -1.02 7.11 -10.71
N GLN A 78 -2.22 7.04 -11.27
CA GLN A 78 -3.42 7.66 -10.71
C GLN A 78 -4.29 6.54 -10.13
N PRO A 79 -4.49 6.51 -8.80
CA PRO A 79 -5.37 5.54 -8.19
C PRO A 79 -6.81 5.74 -8.67
N CYS A 80 -7.39 4.68 -9.23
CA CYS A 80 -8.76 4.62 -9.71
C CYS A 80 -9.44 3.38 -9.10
N GLU A 81 -10.24 2.65 -9.87
CA GLU A 81 -10.88 1.44 -9.36
C GLU A 81 -9.85 0.33 -9.11
N TRP A 82 -10.22 -0.60 -8.24
CA TRP A 82 -9.39 -1.72 -7.83
C TRP A 82 -8.90 -2.53 -9.02
N GLN A 83 -9.80 -2.85 -9.95
CA GLN A 83 -9.47 -3.73 -11.07
C GLN A 83 -8.43 -3.09 -12.00
N GLN A 84 -8.61 -1.81 -12.33
CA GLN A 84 -7.65 -1.06 -13.15
C GLN A 84 -6.30 -0.92 -12.44
N THR A 85 -6.31 -0.67 -11.12
CA THR A 85 -5.07 -0.63 -10.32
C THR A 85 -4.31 -1.95 -10.36
N VAL A 86 -5.00 -3.10 -10.25
CA VAL A 86 -4.36 -4.43 -10.30
C VAL A 86 -3.81 -4.72 -11.70
N ILE A 87 -4.53 -4.34 -12.76
CA ILE A 87 -4.07 -4.47 -14.16
C ILE A 87 -2.81 -3.64 -14.38
N TRP A 88 -2.87 -2.34 -14.07
CA TRP A 88 -1.75 -1.42 -14.17
C TRP A 88 -0.54 -1.95 -13.40
N ALA A 89 -0.72 -2.36 -12.13
CA ALA A 89 0.36 -2.86 -11.31
C ALA A 89 0.99 -4.15 -11.87
N THR A 90 0.19 -5.01 -12.51
CA THR A 90 0.68 -6.25 -13.11
C THR A 90 1.53 -5.99 -14.35
N GLN A 91 1.18 -4.98 -15.14
CA GLN A 91 1.91 -4.58 -16.35
C GLN A 91 3.13 -3.73 -15.98
N GLU A 92 2.90 -2.63 -15.28
CA GLU A 92 3.91 -1.60 -15.01
C GLU A 92 4.88 -1.96 -13.90
N LEU A 93 4.55 -2.90 -13.01
CA LEU A 93 5.49 -3.32 -11.96
C LEU A 93 6.11 -4.68 -12.24
N ASN A 94 5.97 -5.21 -13.46
CA ASN A 94 6.63 -6.45 -13.84
C ASN A 94 8.17 -6.28 -13.90
N GLY A 95 8.90 -7.33 -13.53
CA GLY A 95 10.37 -7.33 -13.45
C GLY A 95 10.93 -7.17 -12.03
N ASN A 96 12.25 -7.12 -11.91
CA ASN A 96 12.97 -7.21 -10.63
C ASN A 96 13.89 -6.01 -10.36
N SER A 97 13.81 -4.94 -11.14
CA SER A 97 14.59 -3.73 -10.87
C SER A 97 14.17 -3.11 -9.53
N LEU A 98 15.06 -2.34 -8.91
CA LEU A 98 14.78 -1.67 -7.63
C LEU A 98 13.52 -0.82 -7.73
N ARG A 99 13.34 -0.07 -8.83
CA ARG A 99 12.15 0.75 -9.09
C ARG A 99 10.86 -0.10 -9.14
N LYS A 100 10.86 -1.22 -9.86
CA LYS A 100 9.69 -2.09 -9.97
C LYS A 100 9.36 -2.73 -8.61
N ASN A 101 10.37 -3.21 -7.89
CA ASN A 101 10.21 -3.76 -6.54
C ASN A 101 9.76 -2.71 -5.52
N LEU A 102 10.23 -1.46 -5.63
CA LEU A 102 9.77 -0.34 -4.82
C LEU A 102 8.28 -0.07 -5.04
N GLY A 103 7.83 0.00 -6.30
CA GLY A 103 6.40 0.18 -6.59
C GLY A 103 5.54 -0.98 -6.09
N LYS A 104 6.04 -2.22 -6.23
CA LYS A 104 5.39 -3.40 -5.64
C LYS A 104 5.28 -3.31 -4.12
N LEU A 105 6.29 -2.78 -3.43
CA LEU A 105 6.26 -2.56 -1.97
C LEU A 105 5.29 -1.44 -1.60
N ALA A 106 5.33 -0.30 -2.30
CA ALA A 106 4.43 0.82 -2.08
C ALA A 106 2.97 0.38 -2.18
N LEU A 107 2.60 -0.32 -3.25
CA LEU A 107 1.22 -0.80 -3.45
C LEU A 107 0.74 -1.66 -2.28
N ARG A 108 1.50 -2.69 -1.90
CA ARG A 108 1.06 -3.66 -0.87
C ARG A 108 1.04 -3.06 0.52
N VAL A 109 2.06 -2.26 0.88
CA VAL A 109 2.17 -1.70 2.23
C VAL A 109 1.09 -0.67 2.44
N THR A 110 0.81 0.18 1.43
CA THR A 110 -0.27 1.16 1.50
C THR A 110 -1.63 0.49 1.62
N ILE A 111 -1.96 -0.47 0.74
CA ILE A 111 -3.23 -1.23 0.80
C ILE A 111 -3.43 -1.88 2.17
N HIS A 112 -2.41 -2.58 2.67
CA HIS A 112 -2.47 -3.26 3.96
C HIS A 112 -2.62 -2.26 5.13
N THR A 113 -1.88 -1.14 5.09
CA THR A 113 -1.95 -0.12 6.15
C THR A 113 -3.30 0.57 6.17
N ILE A 114 -3.85 0.93 5.00
CA ILE A 114 -5.21 1.49 4.89
C ILE A 114 -6.23 0.53 5.51
N TRP A 115 -6.16 -0.76 5.20
CA TRP A 115 -7.09 -1.74 5.78
C TRP A 115 -6.96 -1.85 7.31
N ILE A 116 -5.73 -1.84 7.85
CA ILE A 116 -5.51 -1.84 9.30
C ILE A 116 -6.12 -0.60 9.93
N GLU A 117 -5.86 0.59 9.39
CA GLU A 117 -6.35 1.85 9.95
C GLU A 117 -7.86 1.93 9.95
N ARG A 118 -8.50 1.47 8.87
CA ARG A 118 -9.96 1.38 8.82
C ARG A 118 -10.50 0.42 9.85
N SER A 119 -9.87 -0.75 9.99
CA SER A 119 -10.28 -1.76 10.97
C SER A 119 -10.13 -1.25 12.40
N LYS A 120 -9.06 -0.50 12.71
CA LYS A 120 -8.85 0.14 14.03
C LYS A 120 -9.90 1.19 14.35
N ARG A 121 -10.26 2.02 13.36
CA ARG A 121 -11.27 3.08 13.50
C ARG A 121 -12.70 2.58 13.77
N LEU A 122 -12.95 1.27 13.64
CA LEU A 122 -14.21 0.64 14.06
C LEU A 122 -14.30 0.46 15.59
N PHE A 123 -13.18 0.58 16.30
CA PHE A 123 -13.10 0.47 17.75
C PHE A 123 -12.72 1.83 18.37
N PRO A 124 -13.26 2.21 19.54
CA PRO A 124 -12.96 3.49 20.17
C PRO A 124 -11.46 3.65 20.50
N ASN A 125 -10.91 4.85 20.26
CA ASN A 125 -9.58 5.36 20.71
C ASN A 125 -8.30 5.01 19.91
N GLU A 126 -8.36 4.48 18.69
CA GLU A 126 -7.15 4.34 17.86
C GLU A 126 -7.35 4.87 16.43
N ALA A 127 -7.06 6.15 16.21
CA ALA A 127 -7.04 6.75 14.88
C ALA A 127 -5.75 7.56 14.68
N ARG A 128 -4.90 7.15 13.74
CA ARG A 128 -3.74 7.95 13.34
C ARG A 128 -4.15 9.00 12.32
N ASP A 129 -3.55 10.17 12.40
CA ASP A 129 -3.67 11.16 11.32
C ASP A 129 -2.98 10.66 10.04
N ARG A 130 -3.15 11.43 8.97
CA ARG A 130 -2.68 11.05 7.64
C ARG A 130 -1.16 11.05 7.58
N GLU A 131 -0.53 12.05 8.19
CA GLU A 131 0.90 12.28 8.21
C GLU A 131 1.60 11.10 8.90
N ALA A 132 1.09 10.65 10.04
CA ALA A 132 1.58 9.49 10.77
C ALA A 132 1.39 8.18 9.98
N ILE A 133 0.29 8.03 9.24
CA ILE A 133 0.07 6.86 8.37
C ILE A 133 1.09 6.85 7.22
N VAL A 134 1.28 7.98 6.53
CA VAL A 134 2.24 8.11 5.43
C VAL A 134 3.66 7.87 5.94
N ALA A 135 4.05 8.47 7.05
CA ALA A 135 5.36 8.27 7.66
C ALA A 135 5.59 6.80 8.04
N GLY A 136 4.56 6.13 8.59
CA GLY A 136 4.60 4.71 8.90
C GLY A 136 4.82 3.83 7.67
N ILE A 137 4.10 4.11 6.57
CA ILE A 137 4.26 3.40 5.30
C ILE A 137 5.69 3.59 4.76
N GLN A 138 6.18 4.84 4.74
CA GLN A 138 7.53 5.15 4.27
C GLN A 138 8.61 4.46 5.12
N SER A 139 8.44 4.44 6.45
CA SER A 139 9.36 3.75 7.36
C SER A 139 9.41 2.25 7.10
N LEU A 140 8.25 1.59 6.93
CA LEU A 140 8.18 0.16 6.61
C LEU A 140 8.88 -0.18 5.28
N ILE A 141 8.66 0.65 4.25
CA ILE A 141 9.30 0.46 2.95
C ILE A 141 10.81 0.68 3.07
N ARG A 142 11.24 1.78 3.70
CA ARG A 142 12.66 2.10 3.91
C ARG A 142 13.37 0.98 4.68
N GLY A 143 12.80 0.51 5.78
CA GLY A 143 13.35 -0.61 6.54
C GLY A 143 13.50 -1.87 5.69
N ARG A 144 12.55 -2.12 4.77
CA ARG A 144 12.68 -3.24 3.83
C ARG A 144 13.77 -3.03 2.78
N LEU A 145 13.95 -1.79 2.29
CA LEU A 145 15.02 -1.44 1.36
C LEU A 145 16.42 -1.55 2.00
N MET A 146 16.54 -1.23 3.29
CA MET A 146 17.81 -1.36 4.04
C MET A 146 18.28 -2.81 4.17
N GLY A 147 17.36 -3.78 4.11
CA GLY A 147 17.69 -5.21 4.10
C GLY A 147 18.11 -5.76 2.72
N LEU A 148 18.20 -4.90 1.70
CA LEU A 148 18.72 -5.29 0.38
C LEU A 148 20.25 -5.29 0.40
N ASN A 149 20.85 -6.07 -0.50
CA ASN A 149 22.29 -6.11 -0.69
C ASN A 149 22.65 -6.23 -2.18
N LYS A 150 23.89 -5.88 -2.51
CA LYS A 150 24.46 -6.01 -3.86
C LYS A 150 23.62 -5.29 -4.92
N LEU A 151 23.08 -4.12 -4.59
CA LEU A 151 22.35 -3.29 -5.54
C LEU A 151 23.34 -2.63 -6.51
N LYS A 152 23.09 -2.77 -7.82
CA LYS A 152 23.93 -2.16 -8.85
C LYS A 152 24.00 -0.64 -8.68
N ASN A 153 25.17 -0.07 -8.83
CA ASN A 153 25.42 1.38 -8.90
C ASN A 153 24.97 2.02 -10.23
N SER A 154 23.68 1.94 -10.55
CA SER A 154 23.10 2.67 -11.69
C SER A 154 22.60 4.04 -11.26
N GLN A 155 22.54 5.01 -12.18
CA GLN A 155 22.00 6.35 -11.93
C GLN A 155 20.60 6.29 -11.29
N HIS A 156 19.73 5.40 -11.79
CA HIS A 156 18.38 5.18 -11.25
C HIS A 156 18.39 4.69 -9.80
N ASN A 157 19.30 3.77 -9.46
CA ASN A 157 19.40 3.21 -8.12
C ASN A 157 19.99 4.22 -7.12
N LEU A 158 20.96 5.02 -7.56
CA LEU A 158 21.53 6.13 -6.77
C LEU A 158 20.50 7.26 -6.55
N HIS A 159 19.60 7.49 -7.50
CA HIS A 159 18.50 8.42 -7.32
C HIS A 159 17.52 7.93 -6.24
N ILE A 160 17.10 6.66 -6.32
CA ILE A 160 16.26 6.02 -5.28
C ILE A 160 16.96 6.06 -3.92
N LYS A 161 18.28 5.81 -3.87
CA LYS A 161 19.10 5.93 -2.66
C LYS A 161 18.91 7.29 -2.00
N ARG A 162 19.03 8.39 -2.74
CA ARG A 162 18.90 9.76 -2.20
C ARG A 162 17.49 10.01 -1.68
N ILE A 163 16.47 9.69 -2.47
CA ILE A 163 15.06 9.91 -2.08
C ILE A 163 14.69 9.13 -0.81
N TRP A 164 15.16 7.89 -0.71
CA TRP A 164 14.87 6.99 0.40
C TRP A 164 15.91 7.03 1.50
N GLY A 165 16.92 7.91 1.40
CA GLY A 165 18.05 8.09 2.31
C GLY A 165 18.77 6.79 2.67
N LEU A 166 18.98 5.91 1.70
CA LEU A 166 19.58 4.59 1.93
C LEU A 166 21.12 4.70 2.09
N PRO A 167 21.76 3.84 2.92
CA PRO A 167 23.21 3.88 3.12
C PRO A 167 23.97 3.36 1.90
N ASP A 168 25.26 3.67 1.78
CA ASP A 168 26.12 3.18 0.70
C ASP A 168 26.35 1.66 0.74
N CYS A 169 26.38 1.06 1.93
CA CYS A 169 26.76 -0.34 2.13
C CYS A 169 25.85 -1.37 1.44
N ILE A 170 24.63 -0.98 1.02
CA ILE A 170 23.72 -1.89 0.30
C ILE A 170 24.00 -1.93 -1.21
N PHE A 171 24.79 -0.98 -1.73
CA PHE A 171 25.19 -0.90 -3.12
C PHE A 171 26.57 -1.53 -3.32
N GLY A 172 26.76 -2.17 -4.47
CA GLY A 172 27.99 -2.85 -4.86
C GLY A 172 28.38 -2.55 -6.29
#